data_AF-A0A3L7Z6P8-F1
#
_entry.id   AF-A0A3L7Z6P8-F1
#
_cell.length_a   1.000
_cell.length_b   1.000
_cell.length_c   1.000
_cell.angle_alpha   90.00
_cell.angle_beta   90.00
_cell.angle_gamma   90.00
#
_symmetry.space_group_name_H-M   'P 1'
#
loop_
_entity.id
_entity.type
_entity.pdbx_description
1 polymer ?
#
loop_
_entity_poly.entity_id
_entity_poly.type
_entity_poly.pdbx_seq_one_letter_code
_entity_poly.pdbx_strand_id
1 'polypeptide(L)'
;SKKQFERLFHSFVGINPKEYTRIVRFQKALAQMQHQAGKEINQAQIAYASGYADQSHFIREFKKFCGYTPMSLLKVSNPYSDLFTNPI
;
A
#
# COMPACT_ATOMS: atom_id res chain seq x y z
N SER A 1 -20.45 17.68 -6.13
CA SER A 1 -19.65 17.52 -7.38
C SER A 1 -18.26 16.98 -7.04
N LYS A 2 -17.51 16.44 -8.01
CA LYS A 2 -16.14 15.92 -7.80
C LYS A 2 -15.20 16.93 -7.11
N LYS A 3 -15.19 18.19 -7.59
CA LYS A 3 -14.37 19.27 -7.02
C LYS A 3 -14.70 19.56 -5.55
N GLN A 4 -15.99 19.54 -5.20
CA GLN A 4 -16.42 19.77 -3.81
C GLN A 4 -15.98 18.62 -2.90
N PHE A 5 -16.07 17.37 -3.37
CA PHE A 5 -15.57 16.22 -2.63
C PHE A 5 -14.06 16.30 -2.42
N GLU A 6 -13.27 16.61 -3.46
CA GLU A 6 -11.81 16.75 -3.34
C GLU A 6 -11.42 17.85 -2.34
N ARG A 7 -12.13 19.00 -2.37
CA ARG A 7 -11.90 20.10 -1.41
C ARG A 7 -12.21 19.70 0.03
N LEU A 8 -13.37 19.06 0.26
CA LEU A 8 -13.77 18.61 1.59
C LEU A 8 -12.84 17.50 2.09
N PHE A 9 -12.51 16.52 1.26
CA PHE A 9 -11.58 15.46 1.62
C PHE A 9 -10.22 16.03 2.02
N HIS A 10 -9.69 16.97 1.23
CA HIS A 10 -8.44 17.64 1.57
C HIS A 10 -8.55 18.44 2.88
N SER A 11 -9.67 19.10 3.17
CA SER A 11 -9.82 19.83 4.43
C SER A 11 -9.85 18.92 5.67
N PHE A 12 -10.32 17.67 5.53
CA PHE A 12 -10.36 16.71 6.64
C PHE A 12 -9.10 15.84 6.75
N VAL A 13 -8.50 15.45 5.63
CA VAL A 13 -7.41 14.46 5.58
C VAL A 13 -6.04 15.10 5.28
N GLY A 14 -6.01 16.34 4.78
CA GLY A 14 -4.79 17.08 4.48
C GLY A 14 -4.11 16.72 3.16
N ILE A 15 -4.62 15.73 2.43
CA ILE A 15 -4.14 15.32 1.10
C ILE A 15 -5.32 15.05 0.17
N ASN A 16 -5.07 15.06 -1.13
CA ASN A 16 -6.13 14.74 -2.09
C ASN A 16 -6.47 13.23 -2.08
N PRO A 17 -7.69 12.85 -2.52
CA PRO A 17 -8.12 11.44 -2.54
C PRO A 17 -7.22 10.49 -3.34
N LYS A 18 -6.56 10.98 -4.40
CA LYS A 18 -5.69 10.17 -5.26
C LYS A 18 -4.42 9.75 -4.52
N GLU A 19 -3.77 10.69 -3.82
CA GLU A 19 -2.61 10.39 -2.99
C GLU A 19 -2.98 9.49 -1.81
N TYR A 20 -4.12 9.77 -1.16
CA TYR A 20 -4.63 8.88 -0.11
C TYR A 20 -4.85 7.45 -0.62
N THR A 21 -5.41 7.29 -1.82
CA THR A 21 -5.60 5.97 -2.43
C THR A 21 -4.27 5.25 -2.63
N ARG A 22 -3.19 5.96 -3.00
CA ARG A 22 -1.85 5.36 -3.13
C ARG A 22 -1.32 4.85 -1.79
N ILE A 23 -1.50 5.63 -0.72
CA ILE A 23 -1.13 5.23 0.66
C ILE A 23 -1.91 3.98 1.08
N VAL A 24 -3.23 3.97 0.89
CA VAL A 24 -4.08 2.82 1.22
C VAL A 24 -3.62 1.55 0.49
N ARG A 25 -3.30 1.64 -0.81
CA ARG A 25 -2.79 0.47 -1.57
C ARG A 25 -1.46 -0.03 -1.02
N PHE A 26 -0.55 0.88 -0.69
CA PHE A 26 0.75 0.53 -0.10
C PHE A 26 0.57 -0.18 1.25
N GLN A 27 -0.28 0.36 2.12
CA GLN A 27 -0.60 -0.24 3.42
C GLN A 27 -1.27 -1.62 3.26
N LYS A 28 -2.16 -1.80 2.29
CA LYS A 28 -2.77 -3.11 2.01
C LYS A 28 -1.73 -4.13 1.58
N ALA A 29 -0.79 -3.73 0.73
CA ALA A 29 0.30 -4.60 0.32
C ALA A 29 1.19 -5.01 1.50
N LEU A 30 1.53 -4.06 2.39
CA LEU A 30 2.27 -4.35 3.62
C LEU A 30 1.52 -5.36 4.51
N ALA A 31 0.22 -5.19 4.72
CA ALA A 31 -0.59 -6.11 5.50
C ALA A 31 -0.62 -7.52 4.87
N GLN A 32 -0.80 -7.62 3.55
CA GLN A 32 -0.75 -8.91 2.84
C GLN A 32 0.63 -9.59 3.00
N MET A 33 1.71 -8.83 2.88
CA MET A 33 3.07 -9.34 3.07
C MET A 33 3.30 -9.79 4.53
N GLN A 34 2.79 -9.04 5.50
CA GLN A 34 2.87 -9.37 6.92
C GLN A 34 2.20 -10.72 7.22
N HIS A 35 0.99 -10.97 6.69
CA HIS A 35 0.29 -12.25 6.87
C HIS A 35 0.94 -13.43 6.13
N GLN A 36 1.79 -13.16 5.15
CA GLN A 36 2.53 -14.16 4.37
C GLN A 36 4.00 -14.29 4.77
N ALA A 37 4.44 -13.60 5.83
CA ALA A 37 5.82 -13.66 6.29
C ALA A 37 6.25 -15.12 6.56
N GLY A 38 7.40 -15.52 6.01
CA GLY A 38 7.93 -16.89 6.10
C GLY A 38 7.36 -17.89 5.09
N LYS A 39 6.48 -17.47 4.17
CA LYS A 39 5.98 -18.27 3.04
C LYS A 39 6.49 -17.71 1.71
N GLU A 40 6.32 -18.47 0.64
CA GLU A 40 6.55 -17.97 -0.72
C GLU A 40 5.56 -16.83 -1.02
N ILE A 41 6.09 -15.65 -1.36
CA ILE A 41 5.28 -14.47 -1.65
C ILE A 41 4.88 -14.43 -3.13
N ASN A 42 3.58 -14.48 -3.39
CA ASN A 42 3.02 -14.25 -4.72
C ASN A 42 2.76 -12.75 -4.94
N GLN A 43 3.72 -12.06 -5.58
CA GLN A 43 3.64 -10.61 -5.82
C GLN A 43 2.49 -10.22 -6.76
N ALA A 44 2.11 -11.06 -7.73
CA ALA A 44 0.99 -10.79 -8.62
C ALA A 44 -0.35 -10.82 -7.87
N GLN A 45 -0.51 -11.78 -6.97
CA GLN A 45 -1.69 -11.86 -6.11
C GLN A 45 -1.77 -10.66 -5.14
N ILE A 46 -0.65 -10.27 -4.53
CA ILE A 46 -0.59 -9.08 -3.66
C ILE A 46 -0.95 -7.82 -4.46
N ALA A 47 -0.41 -7.68 -5.67
CA ALA A 47 -0.72 -6.55 -6.54
C ALA A 47 -2.23 -6.43 -6.79
N TYR A 48 -2.86 -7.54 -7.21
CA TYR A 48 -4.30 -7.60 -7.46
C TYR A 48 -5.12 -7.30 -6.21
N ALA A 49 -4.84 -7.99 -5.09
CA ALA A 49 -5.57 -7.82 -3.83
C ALA A 49 -5.43 -6.41 -3.22
N SER A 50 -4.31 -5.74 -3.50
CA SER A 50 -4.03 -4.39 -3.03
C SER A 50 -4.50 -3.30 -3.99
N GLY A 51 -5.12 -3.65 -5.13
CA GLY A 51 -5.68 -2.69 -6.08
C GLY A 51 -4.67 -2.05 -7.04
N TYR A 52 -3.55 -2.73 -7.30
CA TYR A 52 -2.64 -2.38 -8.39
C TYR A 52 -3.11 -3.05 -9.69
N ALA A 53 -2.83 -2.37 -10.81
CA ALA A 53 -3.19 -2.87 -12.14
C ALA A 53 -2.48 -4.19 -12.49
N ASP A 54 -1.22 -4.31 -12.09
CA ASP A 54 -0.36 -5.46 -12.35
C ASP A 54 0.84 -5.46 -11.37
N GLN A 55 1.64 -6.52 -11.42
CA GLN A 55 2.82 -6.69 -10.58
C GLN A 55 3.89 -5.61 -10.81
N SER A 56 4.09 -5.15 -12.05
CA SER A 56 5.10 -4.14 -12.38
C SER A 56 4.73 -2.77 -11.82
N HIS A 57 3.45 -2.41 -11.89
CA HIS A 57 2.89 -1.21 -11.25
C HIS A 57 3.05 -1.27 -9.73
N PHE A 58 2.72 -2.41 -9.12
CA PHE A 58 2.93 -2.65 -7.70
C PHE A 58 4.39 -2.43 -7.28
N ILE A 59 5.35 -3.14 -7.91
CA ILE A 59 6.77 -3.06 -7.54
C ILE A 59 7.29 -1.62 -7.68
N ARG A 60 6.92 -0.93 -8.77
CA ARG A 60 7.35 0.45 -9.02
C ARG A 60 6.83 1.42 -7.96
N GLU A 61 5.54 1.37 -7.63
CA GLU A 61 4.96 2.25 -6.62
C GLU A 61 5.44 1.90 -5.21
N PHE A 62 5.54 0.62 -4.86
CA PHE A 62 6.05 0.18 -3.57
C PHE A 62 7.48 0.68 -3.32
N LYS A 63 8.34 0.60 -4.34
CA LYS A 63 9.69 1.18 -4.29
C LYS A 63 9.69 2.69 -4.15
N LYS A 64 8.76 3.42 -4.76
CA LYS A 64 8.64 4.87 -4.55
C LYS A 64 8.23 5.24 -3.13
N PHE A 65 7.43 4.42 -2.47
CA PHE A 65 6.95 4.70 -1.11
C PHE A 65 8.03 4.49 -0.04
N CYS A 66 8.81 3.40 -0.13
CA CYS A 66 9.74 3.02 0.94
C CYS A 66 11.20 2.83 0.50
N GLY A 67 11.52 3.01 -0.79
CA GLY A 67 12.86 2.81 -1.35
C GLY A 67 13.20 1.36 -1.72
N TYR A 68 12.41 0.38 -1.26
CA TYR A 68 12.65 -1.05 -1.45
C TYR A 68 11.62 -1.68 -2.39
N THR A 69 12.03 -2.69 -3.16
CA THR A 69 11.04 -3.61 -3.75
C THR A 69 10.44 -4.48 -2.65
N PRO A 70 9.24 -5.05 -2.84
CA PRO A 70 8.60 -5.93 -1.86
C PRO A 70 9.53 -7.03 -1.34
N MET A 71 10.22 -7.73 -2.26
CA MET A 71 11.13 -8.81 -1.88
C MET A 71 12.42 -8.33 -1.21
N SER A 72 12.91 -7.14 -1.54
CA SER A 72 14.09 -6.58 -0.87
C SER A 72 13.77 -6.10 0.55
N LEU A 73 12.54 -5.63 0.80
CA LEU A 73 12.10 -5.23 2.13
C LEU A 73 12.19 -6.41 3.12
N LEU A 74 11.73 -7.60 2.72
CA LEU A 74 11.76 -8.81 3.55
C LEU A 74 13.17 -9.22 4.03
N LYS A 75 14.22 -8.77 3.31
CA LYS A 75 15.61 -9.05 3.69
C LYS A 75 16.14 -8.11 4.77
N VAL A 76 15.50 -6.96 4.96
CA VAL A 76 15.99 -5.89 5.83
C VAL A 76 15.03 -5.57 6.98
N SER A 77 13.75 -5.93 6.86
CA SER A 77 12.73 -5.67 7.86
C SER A 77 11.52 -6.60 7.71
N ASN A 78 10.82 -6.84 8.82
CA ASN A 78 9.53 -7.50 8.78
C ASN A 78 8.45 -6.51 8.32
N PRO A 79 7.68 -6.81 7.26
CA PRO A 79 6.63 -5.92 6.79
C PRO A 79 5.55 -5.75 7.86
N TYR A 80 5.10 -4.51 8.04
CA TYR A 80 4.08 -4.14 9.01
C TYR A 80 3.19 -3.05 8.44
N SER A 81 1.87 -3.18 8.60
CA SER A 81 0.91 -2.13 8.27
C SER A 81 0.29 -1.55 9.53
N ASP A 82 0.26 -0.22 9.61
CA ASP A 82 -0.37 0.55 10.70
C ASP A 82 -1.85 0.85 10.46
N LEU A 83 -2.31 0.81 9.19
CA LEU A 83 -3.65 1.23 8.78
C LEU A 83 -4.71 0.11 8.94
N PHE A 84 -4.26 -1.15 8.98
CA PHE A 84 -5.12 -2.34 9.06
C PHE A 84 -4.95 -3.13 10.35
N THR A 85 -4.19 -2.59 11.29
CA THR A 85 -4.20 -3.09 12.67
C THR A 85 -5.43 -2.55 13.38
N ASN A 86 -6.16 -3.41 14.09
CA ASN A 86 -7.12 -2.92 15.07
C ASN A 86 -6.37 -2.00 16.02
N PRO A 87 -6.76 -0.72 16.18
CA PRO A 87 -6.25 0.05 17.30
C PRO A 87 -6.65 -0.71 18.57
N ILE A 88 -5.66 -0.96 19.44
CA ILE A 88 -5.90 -1.46 20.80
C ILE A 88 -6.80 -0.45 21.51
#